data_AF-A0A7G9BES4-F1
#
_entry.id   AF-A0A7G9BES4-F1
#
_cell.length_a   1.000
_cell.length_b   1.000
_cell.length_c   1.000
_cell.angle_alpha   90.00
_cell.angle_beta   90.00
_cell.angle_gamma   90.00
#
_symmetry.space_group_name_H-M   'P 1'
#
loop_
_entity.id
_entity.type
_entity.pdbx_description
1 polymer ?
#
loop_
_entity_poly.entity_id
_entity_poly.type
_entity_poly.pdbx_seq_one_letter_code
_entity_poly.pdbx_strand_id
1 'polypeptide(L)'
;MSRKKPFLFFILFLLISPLSSVYGQSAATDTLRILAIGNSFSQDAVEQYLHELADAAGKKILIGNLYIGGAPLSLHWKNVQDNKNAYSYRKITVDGSKTTADSVSILTALQDEHWDYVSIQQASPLSGKFDSYIEPLTGVKHFLDSVNDSHVKYIWHQTWAYAPNSTHEGFANYGNNQQKMYKNISKASTKVKKRFNFDLLVPSGTAIQNARNTFLGDNLTRDGYHLDLQIGRFIAACTWFESLFNEEAPTERYHPENVSPEAAQVAKQAAHAAVQHPFKLTKIKVEHPAINSNN
;
A
#
# COMPACT_ATOMS: atom_id res chain seq x y z
N MET A 1 -63.34 68.41 -34.20
CA MET A 1 -61.88 68.33 -33.93
C MET A 1 -61.66 67.42 -32.72
N SER A 2 -61.06 66.26 -32.96
CA SER A 2 -60.94 65.13 -32.03
C SER A 2 -59.67 65.23 -31.17
N ARG A 3 -59.81 65.16 -29.85
CA ARG A 3 -58.69 64.98 -28.90
C ARG A 3 -58.43 63.48 -28.72
N LYS A 4 -57.29 62.99 -29.21
CA LYS A 4 -56.82 61.62 -29.01
C LYS A 4 -56.01 61.51 -27.71
N LYS A 5 -56.29 60.45 -26.94
CA LYS A 5 -55.56 60.01 -25.74
C LYS A 5 -54.18 59.43 -26.12
N PRO A 6 -53.13 59.57 -25.30
CA PRO A 6 -51.95 58.73 -25.42
C PRO A 6 -52.05 57.49 -24.52
N PHE A 7 -51.54 56.41 -25.09
CA PHE A 7 -51.56 55.00 -24.68
C PHE A 7 -50.47 54.76 -23.61
N LEU A 8 -50.81 54.07 -22.52
CA LEU A 8 -49.86 53.68 -21.46
C LEU A 8 -49.17 52.38 -21.89
N PHE A 9 -47.86 52.41 -22.17
CA PHE A 9 -47.07 51.22 -22.49
C PHE A 9 -46.49 50.64 -21.19
N PHE A 10 -46.95 49.44 -20.82
CA PHE A 10 -46.42 48.66 -19.70
C PHE A 10 -45.23 47.83 -20.23
N ILE A 11 -44.01 48.14 -19.81
CA ILE A 11 -42.82 47.33 -20.13
C ILE A 11 -42.63 46.31 -19.00
N LEU A 12 -42.93 45.05 -19.30
CA LEU A 12 -42.70 43.89 -18.44
C LEU A 12 -41.22 43.47 -18.58
N PHE A 13 -40.39 43.75 -17.57
CA PHE A 13 -39.03 43.22 -17.49
C PHE A 13 -39.09 41.73 -17.07
N LEU A 14 -38.90 40.83 -18.04
CA LEU A 14 -38.65 39.41 -17.81
C LEU A 14 -37.18 39.23 -17.40
N LEU A 15 -36.94 39.05 -16.10
CA LEU A 15 -35.65 38.63 -15.55
C LEU A 15 -35.39 37.17 -15.94
N ILE A 16 -34.62 36.96 -17.01
CA ILE A 16 -34.08 35.66 -17.38
C ILE A 16 -32.81 35.46 -16.55
N SER A 17 -32.92 34.78 -15.42
CA SER A 17 -31.77 34.29 -14.65
C SER A 17 -31.06 33.18 -15.42
N PRO A 18 -29.73 33.22 -15.61
CA PRO A 18 -29.02 32.09 -16.21
C PRO A 18 -29.04 30.93 -15.22
N LEU A 19 -29.65 29.80 -15.61
CA LEU A 19 -29.41 28.52 -14.94
C LEU A 19 -27.92 28.20 -15.11
N SER A 20 -27.14 28.42 -14.06
CA SER A 20 -25.81 27.83 -13.96
C SER A 20 -25.99 26.33 -13.73
N SER A 21 -25.81 25.55 -14.79
CA SER A 21 -25.64 24.10 -14.71
C SER A 21 -24.37 23.82 -13.92
N VAL A 22 -24.49 23.70 -12.60
CA VAL A 22 -23.44 23.09 -11.77
C VAL A 22 -23.41 21.64 -12.20
N TYR A 23 -22.48 21.30 -13.09
CA TYR A 23 -22.06 19.92 -13.29
C TYR A 23 -21.57 19.44 -11.92
N GLY A 24 -22.41 18.67 -11.24
CA GLY A 24 -22.00 17.91 -10.07
C GLY A 24 -20.89 16.97 -10.52
N GLN A 25 -19.65 17.38 -10.29
CA GLN A 25 -18.52 16.47 -10.29
C GLN A 25 -18.87 15.42 -9.24
N SER A 26 -19.12 14.18 -9.67
CA SER A 26 -19.23 13.07 -8.73
C SER A 26 -17.96 13.12 -7.88
N ALA A 27 -18.11 13.45 -6.60
CA ALA A 27 -17.02 13.38 -5.65
C ALA A 27 -16.64 11.90 -5.60
N ALA A 28 -15.60 11.52 -6.35
CA ALA A 28 -14.82 10.35 -6.02
C ALA A 28 -14.64 10.38 -4.51
N THR A 29 -14.97 9.27 -3.85
CA THR A 29 -14.95 9.14 -2.40
C THR A 29 -13.70 9.84 -1.85
N ASP A 30 -13.89 10.91 -1.09
CA ASP A 30 -12.81 11.79 -0.59
C ASP A 30 -11.77 11.05 0.27
N THR A 31 -12.02 9.77 0.57
CA THR A 31 -11.20 8.88 1.37
C THR A 31 -10.90 7.62 0.60
N LEU A 32 -9.61 7.32 0.46
CA LEU A 32 -9.12 6.05 -0.05
C LEU A 32 -9.20 4.98 1.05
N ARG A 33 -9.85 3.85 0.77
CA ARG A 33 -10.01 2.74 1.72
C ARG A 33 -9.22 1.53 1.25
N ILE A 34 -8.29 1.06 2.07
CA ILE A 34 -7.47 -0.11 1.75
C ILE A 34 -7.60 -1.19 2.82
N LEU A 35 -7.77 -2.45 2.42
CA LEU A 35 -7.72 -3.60 3.31
C LEU A 35 -6.53 -4.49 2.93
N ALA A 36 -5.62 -4.74 3.86
CA ALA A 36 -4.57 -5.74 3.70
C ALA A 36 -4.96 -7.08 4.32
N ILE A 37 -4.92 -8.16 3.53
CA ILE A 37 -5.04 -9.54 4.02
C ILE A 37 -3.63 -10.10 4.11
N GLY A 38 -3.12 -10.25 5.33
CA GLY A 38 -1.73 -10.64 5.50
C GLY A 38 -1.36 -11.06 6.92
N ASN A 39 -0.21 -10.54 7.36
CA ASN A 39 0.54 -11.00 8.52
C ASN A 39 1.48 -9.88 9.02
N SER A 40 2.55 -10.23 9.72
CA SER A 40 3.52 -9.26 10.22
C SER A 40 4.19 -8.40 9.14
N PHE A 41 4.23 -8.86 7.88
CA PHE A 41 4.78 -8.08 6.78
C PHE A 41 3.80 -7.02 6.24
N SER A 42 2.48 -7.28 6.26
CA SER A 42 1.52 -6.22 5.96
C SER A 42 1.50 -5.20 7.10
N GLN A 43 1.56 -5.68 8.34
CA GLN A 43 1.72 -4.82 9.51
C GLN A 43 2.92 -3.87 9.36
N ASP A 44 4.11 -4.39 9.02
CA ASP A 44 5.31 -3.58 8.83
C ASP A 44 5.17 -2.52 7.72
N ALA A 45 4.22 -2.67 6.79
CA ALA A 45 4.06 -1.77 5.67
C ALA A 45 2.94 -0.72 5.84
N VAL A 46 1.84 -1.07 6.50
CA VAL A 46 0.62 -0.22 6.49
C VAL A 46 0.14 0.24 7.87
N GLU A 47 0.58 -0.36 8.98
CA GLU A 47 0.08 0.00 10.33
C GLU A 47 0.73 1.26 10.93
N GLN A 48 1.70 1.85 10.23
CA GLN A 48 2.44 3.05 10.63
C GLN A 48 2.94 3.79 9.40
N TYR A 49 3.12 5.10 9.54
CA TYR A 49 3.71 6.02 8.57
C TYR A 49 2.88 6.24 7.30
N LEU A 50 2.14 5.25 6.81
CA LEU A 50 1.32 5.38 5.60
C LEU A 50 0.17 6.38 5.78
N HIS A 51 -0.49 6.37 6.94
CA HIS A 51 -1.55 7.33 7.27
C HIS A 51 -0.98 8.75 7.37
N GLU A 52 0.15 8.91 8.07
CA GLU A 52 0.80 10.20 8.27
C GLU A 52 1.37 10.77 6.95
N LEU A 53 1.90 9.93 6.06
CA LEU A 53 2.31 10.33 4.71
C LEU A 53 1.10 10.81 3.88
N ALA A 54 -0.04 10.14 3.98
CA ALA A 54 -1.28 10.55 3.32
C ALA A 54 -1.77 11.90 3.87
N ASP A 55 -1.80 12.06 5.18
CA ASP A 55 -2.20 13.31 5.84
C ASP A 55 -1.28 14.49 5.45
N ALA A 56 0.03 14.29 5.44
CA ALA A 56 1.00 15.29 4.99
C ALA A 56 0.86 15.70 3.50
N ALA A 57 0.26 14.82 2.69
CA ALA A 57 -0.12 15.09 1.30
C ALA A 57 -1.54 15.69 1.15
N GLY A 58 -2.29 15.87 2.25
CA GLY A 58 -3.69 16.30 2.23
C GLY A 58 -4.65 15.24 1.67
N LYS A 59 -4.29 13.97 1.77
CA LYS A 59 -5.10 12.83 1.29
C LYS A 59 -5.70 12.11 2.50
N LYS A 60 -7.00 11.78 2.43
CA LYS A 60 -7.62 10.95 3.47
C LYS A 60 -7.47 9.48 3.09
N ILE A 61 -7.01 8.69 4.05
CA ILE A 61 -6.89 7.24 3.92
C ILE A 61 -7.49 6.55 5.15
N LEU A 62 -8.16 5.43 4.92
CA LEU A 62 -8.57 4.48 5.96
C LEU A 62 -7.91 3.13 5.64
N ILE A 63 -7.26 2.56 6.65
CA ILE A 63 -6.42 1.37 6.48
C ILE A 63 -6.94 0.25 7.37
N GLY A 64 -7.30 -0.88 6.78
CA GLY A 64 -7.52 -2.13 7.47
C GLY A 64 -6.35 -3.09 7.26
N ASN A 65 -5.98 -3.85 8.30
CA ASN A 65 -5.06 -4.97 8.20
C ASN A 65 -5.64 -6.19 8.93
N LEU A 66 -5.96 -7.24 8.17
CA LEU A 66 -6.30 -8.56 8.68
C LEU A 66 -5.02 -9.34 8.95
N TYR A 67 -4.70 -9.48 10.23
CA TYR A 67 -3.45 -10.05 10.70
C TYR A 67 -3.62 -11.46 11.25
N ILE A 68 -2.80 -12.39 10.74
CA ILE A 68 -2.43 -13.64 11.41
C ILE A 68 -0.91 -13.80 11.29
N GLY A 69 -0.20 -13.98 12.40
CA GLY A 69 1.27 -14.14 12.41
C GLY A 69 1.75 -15.27 11.48
N GLY A 70 2.67 -14.95 10.56
CA GLY A 70 3.26 -15.93 9.63
C GLY A 70 2.30 -16.54 8.61
N ALA A 71 1.07 -16.03 8.46
CA ALA A 71 0.06 -16.67 7.62
C ALA A 71 0.48 -16.76 6.14
N PRO A 72 0.53 -17.98 5.57
CA PRO A 72 0.69 -18.18 4.13
C PRO A 72 -0.65 -18.08 3.39
N LEU A 73 -0.60 -17.96 2.07
CA LEU A 73 -1.80 -17.97 1.21
C LEU A 73 -2.70 -19.19 1.47
N SER A 74 -2.12 -20.37 1.71
CA SER A 74 -2.88 -21.59 1.99
C SER A 74 -3.72 -21.50 3.27
N LEU A 75 -3.23 -20.78 4.29
CA LEU A 75 -4.01 -20.55 5.50
C LEU A 75 -5.15 -19.56 5.25
N HIS A 76 -4.90 -18.49 4.48
CA HIS A 76 -5.96 -17.56 4.09
C HIS A 76 -7.04 -18.28 3.28
N TRP A 77 -6.65 -19.13 2.33
CA TRP A 77 -7.59 -19.91 1.55
C TRP A 77 -8.41 -20.87 2.42
N LYS A 78 -7.76 -21.61 3.32
CA LYS A 78 -8.47 -22.45 4.29
C LYS A 78 -9.46 -21.66 5.15
N ASN A 79 -9.06 -20.49 5.64
CA ASN A 79 -9.94 -19.65 6.45
C ASN A 79 -11.12 -19.09 5.66
N VAL A 80 -10.96 -18.83 4.35
CA VAL A 80 -12.08 -18.50 3.45
C VAL A 80 -13.05 -19.68 3.34
N GLN A 81 -12.55 -20.89 3.08
CA GLN A 81 -13.38 -22.09 2.92
C GLN A 81 -14.17 -22.41 4.19
N ASP A 82 -13.55 -22.24 5.35
CA ASP A 82 -14.15 -22.53 6.66
C ASP A 82 -14.93 -21.32 7.23
N ASN A 83 -14.95 -20.17 6.53
CA ASN A 83 -15.42 -18.87 7.04
C ASN A 83 -14.93 -18.56 8.47
N LYS A 84 -13.63 -18.73 8.71
CA LYS A 84 -13.07 -18.77 10.05
C LYS A 84 -12.83 -17.37 10.64
N ASN A 85 -13.35 -17.15 11.84
CA ASN A 85 -13.12 -15.99 12.70
C ASN A 85 -11.73 -16.05 13.37
N ALA A 86 -10.65 -15.93 12.56
CA ALA A 86 -9.28 -16.22 13.00
C ALA A 86 -8.35 -14.99 13.05
N TYR A 87 -8.81 -13.83 12.60
CA TYR A 87 -7.93 -12.68 12.37
C TYR A 87 -8.03 -11.66 13.51
N SER A 88 -6.89 -11.04 13.80
CA SER A 88 -6.84 -9.77 14.53
C SER A 88 -6.97 -8.67 13.49
N TYR A 89 -8.14 -8.04 13.43
CA TYR A 89 -8.44 -6.97 12.48
C TYR A 89 -8.05 -5.62 13.08
N ARG A 90 -7.03 -5.00 12.48
CA ARG A 90 -6.44 -3.74 12.95
C ARG A 90 -6.82 -2.64 11.98
N LYS A 91 -7.35 -1.53 12.48
CA LYS A 91 -7.87 -0.45 11.64
C LYS A 91 -7.28 0.88 12.04
N ILE A 92 -6.92 1.70 11.06
CA ILE A 92 -6.54 3.10 11.22
C ILE A 92 -7.62 3.91 10.52
N THR A 93 -8.39 4.67 11.29
CA THR A 93 -9.46 5.54 10.78
C THR A 93 -8.88 6.82 10.19
N VAL A 94 -9.72 7.59 9.49
CA VAL A 94 -9.31 8.80 8.77
C VAL A 94 -8.63 9.84 9.68
N ASP A 95 -9.03 9.91 10.95
CA ASP A 95 -8.43 10.77 11.98
C ASP A 95 -7.12 10.20 12.59
N GLY A 96 -6.65 9.04 12.11
CA GLY A 96 -5.44 8.37 12.59
C GLY A 96 -5.66 7.48 13.82
N SER A 97 -6.89 7.39 14.35
CA SER A 97 -7.16 6.51 15.50
C SER A 97 -6.99 5.03 15.13
N LYS A 98 -6.36 4.28 16.04
CA LYS A 98 -6.05 2.85 15.84
C LYS A 98 -6.97 1.99 16.69
N THR A 99 -7.63 1.03 16.08
CA THR A 99 -8.47 0.04 16.78
C THR A 99 -8.06 -1.38 16.42
N THR A 100 -8.45 -2.33 17.28
CA THR A 100 -8.23 -3.76 17.05
C THR A 100 -9.47 -4.53 17.46
N ALA A 101 -9.94 -5.43 16.59
CA ALA A 101 -11.00 -6.38 16.85
C ALA A 101 -10.48 -7.79 16.57
N ASP A 102 -10.55 -8.67 17.56
CA ASP A 102 -10.13 -10.06 17.40
C ASP A 102 -11.29 -10.94 16.91
N SER A 103 -10.95 -12.16 16.48
CA SER A 103 -11.93 -13.14 15.99
C SER A 103 -12.79 -12.62 14.82
N VAL A 104 -12.16 -11.92 13.88
CA VAL A 104 -12.80 -11.43 12.66
C VAL A 104 -12.54 -12.42 11.51
N SER A 105 -13.52 -12.64 10.63
CA SER A 105 -13.34 -13.40 9.38
C SER A 105 -12.93 -12.48 8.22
N ILE A 106 -12.41 -13.05 7.13
CA ILE A 106 -12.17 -12.27 5.90
C ILE A 106 -13.47 -11.64 5.39
N LEU A 107 -14.59 -12.39 5.39
CA LEU A 107 -15.87 -11.87 4.90
C LEU A 107 -16.34 -10.65 5.72
N THR A 108 -16.26 -10.74 7.05
CA THR A 108 -16.67 -9.65 7.95
C THR A 108 -15.85 -8.39 7.68
N ALA A 109 -14.53 -8.49 7.51
CA ALA A 109 -13.71 -7.33 7.22
C ALA A 109 -13.96 -6.75 5.82
N LEU A 110 -14.26 -7.58 4.82
CA LEU A 110 -14.63 -7.09 3.48
C LEU A 110 -15.95 -6.32 3.48
N GLN A 111 -16.86 -6.64 4.40
CA GLN A 111 -18.15 -5.96 4.57
C GLN A 111 -18.09 -4.73 5.50
N ASP A 112 -16.96 -4.51 6.18
CA ASP A 112 -16.79 -3.42 7.15
C ASP A 112 -16.75 -2.03 6.49
N GLU A 113 -16.25 -1.93 5.26
CA GLU A 113 -16.08 -0.68 4.54
C GLU A 113 -16.30 -0.89 3.03
N HIS A 114 -16.61 0.20 2.31
CA HIS A 114 -16.57 0.22 0.85
C HIS A 114 -15.11 0.31 0.37
N TRP A 115 -14.39 -0.80 0.44
CA TRP A 115 -12.96 -0.85 0.11
C TRP A 115 -12.69 -0.46 -1.35
N ASP A 116 -11.80 0.52 -1.57
CA ASP A 116 -11.31 0.81 -2.92
C ASP A 116 -10.27 -0.24 -3.35
N TYR A 117 -9.46 -0.71 -2.40
CA TYR A 117 -8.43 -1.71 -2.64
C TYR A 117 -8.39 -2.81 -1.58
N VAL A 118 -8.18 -4.05 -2.04
CA VAL A 118 -7.84 -5.19 -1.18
C VAL A 118 -6.47 -5.74 -1.60
N SER A 119 -5.52 -5.80 -0.66
CA SER A 119 -4.20 -6.35 -0.90
C SER A 119 -4.03 -7.77 -0.37
N ILE A 120 -3.19 -8.53 -1.06
CA ILE A 120 -2.83 -9.90 -0.69
C ILE A 120 -1.32 -10.06 -0.83
N GLN A 121 -0.74 -10.92 0.00
CA GLN A 121 0.67 -11.30 -0.03
C GLN A 121 0.87 -12.77 0.34
N GLN A 122 2.06 -13.30 0.07
CA GLN A 122 2.51 -14.61 0.54
C GLN A 122 3.33 -14.48 1.83
N ALA A 123 3.36 -15.53 2.66
CA ALA A 123 4.29 -15.62 3.78
C ALA A 123 5.75 -15.59 3.31
N SER A 124 6.62 -14.89 4.05
CA SER A 124 7.98 -14.62 3.60
C SER A 124 8.85 -15.86 3.30
N PRO A 125 8.74 -17.02 4.00
CA PRO A 125 9.48 -18.23 3.62
C PRO A 125 9.12 -18.76 2.22
N LEU A 126 7.89 -18.50 1.77
CA LEU A 126 7.32 -18.97 0.51
C LEU A 126 7.25 -17.87 -0.56
N SER A 127 7.61 -16.64 -0.23
CA SER A 127 7.49 -15.46 -1.11
C SER A 127 8.25 -15.57 -2.44
N GLY A 128 9.28 -16.42 -2.55
CA GLY A 128 9.94 -16.71 -3.83
C GLY A 128 9.59 -18.08 -4.44
N LYS A 129 8.56 -18.78 -3.96
CA LYS A 129 8.17 -20.13 -4.36
C LYS A 129 6.82 -20.13 -5.08
N PHE A 130 6.80 -19.74 -6.35
CA PHE A 130 5.56 -19.50 -7.10
C PHE A 130 4.53 -20.65 -7.07
N ASP A 131 4.96 -21.92 -6.99
CA ASP A 131 4.02 -23.05 -6.96
C ASP A 131 3.13 -23.02 -5.70
N SER A 132 3.59 -22.44 -4.59
CA SER A 132 2.79 -22.26 -3.36
C SER A 132 1.68 -21.20 -3.48
N TYR A 133 1.54 -20.57 -4.64
CA TYR A 133 0.58 -19.52 -4.91
C TYR A 133 -0.62 -20.09 -5.65
N ILE A 134 -0.40 -21.07 -6.52
CA ILE A 134 -1.32 -21.37 -7.62
C ILE A 134 -2.71 -21.70 -7.12
N GLU A 135 -2.84 -22.75 -6.31
CA GLU A 135 -4.12 -23.18 -5.75
C GLU A 135 -4.70 -22.14 -4.78
N PRO A 136 -3.98 -21.70 -3.72
CA PRO A 136 -4.62 -20.88 -2.71
C PRO A 136 -4.94 -19.47 -3.19
N LEU A 137 -4.11 -18.90 -4.08
CA LEU A 137 -4.41 -17.58 -4.64
C LEU A 137 -5.56 -17.63 -5.64
N THR A 138 -5.74 -18.74 -6.37
CA THR A 138 -6.92 -18.94 -7.23
C THR A 138 -8.19 -18.95 -6.38
N GLY A 139 -8.19 -19.74 -5.30
CA GLY A 139 -9.33 -19.83 -4.38
C GLY A 139 -9.67 -18.50 -3.72
N VAL A 140 -8.65 -17.83 -3.15
CA VAL A 140 -8.84 -16.51 -2.51
C VAL A 140 -9.35 -15.48 -3.53
N LYS A 141 -8.78 -15.41 -4.74
CA LYS A 141 -9.25 -14.48 -5.78
C LYS A 141 -10.71 -14.72 -6.16
N HIS A 142 -11.09 -15.96 -6.46
CA HIS A 142 -12.48 -16.29 -6.78
C HIS A 142 -13.43 -15.91 -5.64
N PHE A 143 -13.03 -16.15 -4.40
CA PHE A 143 -13.84 -15.72 -3.25
C PHE A 143 -13.99 -14.20 -3.20
N LEU A 144 -12.89 -13.45 -3.31
CA LEU A 144 -12.94 -11.98 -3.30
C LEU A 144 -13.83 -11.44 -4.43
N ASP A 145 -13.70 -11.99 -5.64
CA ASP A 145 -14.51 -11.60 -6.79
C ASP A 145 -16.01 -11.91 -6.60
N SER A 146 -16.34 -12.89 -5.76
CA SER A 146 -17.72 -13.29 -5.47
C SER A 146 -18.42 -12.44 -4.40
N VAL A 147 -17.65 -11.74 -3.55
CA VAL A 147 -18.20 -11.03 -2.39
C VAL A 147 -17.98 -9.51 -2.45
N ASN A 148 -16.99 -9.04 -3.20
CA ASN A 148 -16.73 -7.63 -3.37
C ASN A 148 -17.55 -7.04 -4.51
N ASP A 149 -17.79 -5.73 -4.42
CA ASP A 149 -18.30 -4.96 -5.55
C ASP A 149 -17.29 -4.96 -6.71
N SER A 150 -17.78 -4.86 -7.93
CA SER A 150 -16.96 -4.89 -9.15
C SER A 150 -15.97 -3.73 -9.30
N HIS A 151 -16.09 -2.68 -8.47
CA HIS A 151 -15.18 -1.54 -8.46
C HIS A 151 -13.93 -1.78 -7.61
N VAL A 152 -13.96 -2.75 -6.69
CA VAL A 152 -12.84 -3.03 -5.78
C VAL A 152 -11.65 -3.53 -6.59
N LYS A 153 -10.50 -2.89 -6.40
CA LYS A 153 -9.25 -3.25 -7.08
C LYS A 153 -8.36 -4.09 -6.19
N TYR A 154 -7.57 -4.96 -6.80
CA TYR A 154 -6.67 -5.84 -6.06
C TYR A 154 -5.22 -5.41 -6.15
N ILE A 155 -4.55 -5.44 -5.00
CA ILE A 155 -3.13 -5.15 -4.87
C ILE A 155 -2.36 -6.43 -4.59
N TRP A 156 -1.30 -6.68 -5.38
CA TRP A 156 -0.26 -7.63 -4.96
C TRP A 156 0.80 -6.88 -4.15
N HIS A 157 0.98 -7.22 -2.88
CA HIS A 157 2.08 -6.67 -2.08
C HIS A 157 3.32 -7.56 -2.22
N GLN A 158 4.28 -7.10 -3.02
CA GLN A 158 5.57 -7.77 -3.17
C GLN A 158 6.44 -7.47 -1.95
N THR A 159 6.65 -8.49 -1.11
CA THR A 159 7.46 -8.41 0.11
C THR A 159 8.98 -8.45 -0.17
N TRP A 160 9.80 -8.26 0.86
CA TRP A 160 11.26 -8.17 0.78
C TRP A 160 11.98 -9.49 1.06
N ALA A 161 13.23 -9.56 0.61
CA ALA A 161 14.17 -10.60 1.02
C ALA A 161 14.69 -10.33 2.44
N TYR A 162 15.05 -11.41 3.14
CA TYR A 162 15.67 -11.36 4.46
C TYR A 162 17.04 -10.67 4.46
N ALA A 163 17.52 -10.22 5.62
CA ALA A 163 18.86 -9.69 5.75
C ALA A 163 19.92 -10.81 5.51
N PRO A 164 21.16 -10.46 5.11
CA PRO A 164 22.19 -11.46 4.80
C PRO A 164 22.55 -12.35 6.00
N ASN A 165 22.44 -11.81 7.21
CA ASN A 165 22.71 -12.49 8.47
C ASN A 165 21.47 -13.14 9.11
N SER A 166 20.35 -13.23 8.40
CA SER A 166 19.12 -13.83 8.92
C SER A 166 19.33 -15.30 9.29
N THR A 167 18.90 -15.67 10.49
CA THR A 167 18.88 -17.06 10.99
C THR A 167 17.53 -17.74 10.79
N HIS A 168 16.56 -17.06 10.18
CA HIS A 168 15.22 -17.60 9.97
C HIS A 168 15.28 -18.86 9.08
N GLU A 169 14.74 -19.99 9.54
CA GLU A 169 14.86 -21.30 8.85
C GLU A 169 14.36 -21.26 7.39
N GLY A 170 13.26 -20.54 7.14
CA GLY A 170 12.74 -20.26 5.80
C GLY A 170 13.74 -19.62 4.82
N PHE A 171 14.87 -19.08 5.27
CA PHE A 171 15.92 -18.56 4.39
C PHE A 171 16.68 -19.68 3.65
N ALA A 172 16.70 -20.89 4.21
CA ALA A 172 17.32 -22.07 3.62
C ALA A 172 16.68 -22.43 2.27
N ASN A 173 15.40 -22.10 2.08
CA ASN A 173 14.69 -22.20 0.79
C ASN A 173 15.38 -21.45 -0.36
N TYR A 174 16.22 -20.48 -0.02
CA TYR A 174 16.97 -19.61 -0.92
C TYR A 174 18.48 -19.80 -0.78
N GLY A 175 18.93 -20.81 -0.05
CA GLY A 175 20.35 -21.06 0.23
C GLY A 175 20.99 -19.96 1.08
N ASN A 176 20.23 -19.40 2.03
CA ASN A 176 20.68 -18.33 2.93
C ASN A 176 21.32 -17.16 2.18
N ASN A 177 20.74 -16.80 1.04
CA ASN A 177 21.27 -15.78 0.16
C ASN A 177 20.20 -14.74 -0.18
N GLN A 178 20.40 -13.51 0.28
CA GLN A 178 19.45 -12.42 0.12
C GLN A 178 19.15 -12.15 -1.36
N GLN A 179 20.19 -12.04 -2.19
CA GLN A 179 20.03 -11.73 -3.61
C GLN A 179 19.25 -12.82 -4.36
N LYS A 180 19.46 -14.09 -4.01
CA LYS A 180 18.70 -15.22 -4.54
C LYS A 180 17.25 -15.18 -4.08
N MET A 181 17.00 -14.86 -2.82
CA MET A 181 15.64 -14.68 -2.29
C MET A 181 14.91 -13.55 -3.00
N TYR A 182 15.52 -12.36 -3.10
CA TYR A 182 14.96 -11.21 -3.81
C TYR A 182 14.63 -11.55 -5.26
N LYS A 183 15.58 -12.11 -6.02
CA LYS A 183 15.37 -12.52 -7.42
C LYS A 183 14.21 -13.49 -7.56
N ASN A 184 14.05 -14.42 -6.61
CA ASN A 184 12.95 -15.39 -6.63
C ASN A 184 11.61 -14.73 -6.31
N ILE A 185 11.56 -13.80 -5.34
CA ILE A 185 10.37 -13.01 -5.02
C ILE A 185 9.93 -12.15 -6.20
N SER A 186 10.86 -11.42 -6.83
CA SER A 186 10.56 -10.59 -8.01
C SER A 186 10.03 -11.46 -9.16
N LYS A 187 10.67 -12.62 -9.43
CA LYS A 187 10.20 -13.56 -10.45
C LYS A 187 8.80 -14.11 -10.14
N ALA A 188 8.53 -14.50 -8.89
CA ALA A 188 7.21 -14.97 -8.47
C ALA A 188 6.16 -13.87 -8.65
N SER A 189 6.47 -12.63 -8.24
CA SER A 189 5.58 -11.48 -8.39
C SER A 189 5.30 -11.11 -9.85
N THR A 190 6.29 -11.23 -10.75
CA THR A 190 6.06 -11.08 -12.19
C THR A 190 5.07 -12.13 -12.71
N LYS A 191 5.17 -13.38 -12.24
CA LYS A 191 4.23 -14.44 -12.61
C LYS A 191 2.83 -14.19 -12.03
N VAL A 192 2.75 -13.66 -10.80
CA VAL A 192 1.46 -13.27 -10.19
C VAL A 192 0.77 -12.20 -11.05
N LYS A 193 1.48 -11.12 -11.41
CA LYS A 193 0.94 -10.05 -12.26
C LYS A 193 0.40 -10.60 -13.59
N LYS A 194 1.09 -11.56 -14.20
CA LYS A 194 0.68 -12.17 -15.47
C LYS A 194 -0.52 -13.13 -15.36
N ARG A 195 -0.67 -13.82 -14.22
CA ARG A 195 -1.63 -14.93 -14.09
C ARG A 195 -2.91 -14.57 -13.33
N PHE A 196 -2.84 -13.64 -12.38
CA PHE A 196 -3.92 -13.41 -11.42
C PHE A 196 -4.61 -12.05 -11.53
N ASN A 197 -4.36 -11.28 -12.59
CA ASN A 197 -5.00 -9.98 -12.85
C ASN A 197 -5.11 -9.09 -11.59
N PHE A 198 -3.95 -8.71 -11.03
CA PHE A 198 -3.90 -7.69 -9.99
C PHE A 198 -3.81 -6.32 -10.66
N ASP A 199 -4.65 -5.39 -10.23
CA ASP A 199 -4.73 -4.02 -10.76
C ASP A 199 -3.50 -3.20 -10.40
N LEU A 200 -2.96 -3.44 -9.21
CA LEU A 200 -1.81 -2.73 -8.68
C LEU A 200 -0.77 -3.69 -8.08
N LEU A 201 0.49 -3.29 -8.18
CA LEU A 201 1.62 -3.94 -7.52
C LEU A 201 2.23 -2.91 -6.57
N VAL A 202 2.41 -3.28 -5.31
CA VAL A 202 3.22 -2.51 -4.37
C VAL A 202 4.58 -3.20 -4.22
N PRO A 203 5.67 -2.63 -4.79
CA PRO A 203 6.98 -3.28 -4.88
C PRO A 203 7.87 -3.03 -3.66
N SER A 204 7.36 -3.23 -2.45
CA SER A 204 8.11 -3.01 -1.19
C SER A 204 9.43 -3.80 -1.17
N GLY A 205 9.44 -5.01 -1.73
CA GLY A 205 10.64 -5.82 -1.84
C GLY A 205 11.76 -5.18 -2.65
N THR A 206 11.43 -4.61 -3.81
CA THR A 206 12.38 -3.85 -4.62
C THR A 206 12.78 -2.55 -3.94
N ALA A 207 11.87 -1.86 -3.25
CA ALA A 207 12.21 -0.63 -2.51
C ALA A 207 13.25 -0.88 -1.40
N ILE A 208 13.03 -1.91 -0.58
CA ILE A 208 13.99 -2.34 0.44
C ILE A 208 15.33 -2.74 -0.20
N GLN A 209 15.30 -3.47 -1.32
CA GLN A 209 16.53 -3.89 -1.98
C GLN A 209 17.27 -2.74 -2.67
N ASN A 210 16.57 -1.70 -3.14
CA ASN A 210 17.16 -0.45 -3.63
C ASN A 210 17.86 0.29 -2.49
N ALA A 211 17.18 0.45 -1.35
CA ALA A 211 17.71 1.14 -0.17
C ALA A 211 18.96 0.45 0.41
N ARG A 212 19.02 -0.88 0.37
CA ARG A 212 20.19 -1.66 0.81
C ARG A 212 21.50 -1.32 0.07
N ASN A 213 21.42 -0.75 -1.12
CA ASN A 213 22.59 -0.34 -1.90
C ASN A 213 23.07 1.09 -1.58
N THR A 214 22.65 1.65 -0.43
CA THR A 214 22.99 3.01 0.02
C THR A 214 23.77 2.97 1.34
N PHE A 215 24.01 4.14 1.94
CA PHE A 215 24.62 4.24 3.27
C PHE A 215 23.78 3.60 4.39
N LEU A 216 22.47 3.35 4.16
CA LEU A 216 21.62 2.64 5.13
C LEU A 216 22.05 1.18 5.35
N GLY A 217 22.82 0.61 4.41
CA GLY A 217 23.39 -0.73 4.54
C GLY A 217 22.41 -1.88 4.31
N ASP A 218 22.93 -3.10 4.41
CA ASP A 218 22.22 -4.30 3.93
C ASP A 218 21.23 -4.91 4.94
N ASN A 219 21.23 -4.40 6.18
CA ASN A 219 20.33 -4.84 7.24
C ASN A 219 19.29 -3.76 7.59
N LEU A 220 18.19 -3.75 6.83
CA LEU A 220 17.01 -2.92 7.11
C LEU A 220 15.93 -3.69 7.88
N THR A 221 16.35 -4.63 8.73
CA THR A 221 15.48 -5.53 9.48
C THR A 221 15.82 -5.51 10.96
N ARG A 222 14.81 -5.71 11.82
CA ARG A 222 15.00 -5.74 13.29
C ARG A 222 15.45 -7.10 13.81
N ASP A 223 15.16 -8.18 13.09
CA ASP A 223 15.39 -9.56 13.51
C ASP A 223 15.84 -10.46 12.34
N GLY A 224 16.38 -9.86 11.29
CA GLY A 224 16.83 -10.57 10.09
C GLY A 224 15.74 -10.76 9.03
N TYR A 225 14.46 -10.45 9.31
CA TYR A 225 13.40 -10.61 8.31
C TYR A 225 12.26 -9.60 8.40
N HIS A 226 11.81 -9.23 9.59
CA HIS A 226 10.87 -8.13 9.73
C HIS A 226 11.58 -6.78 9.65
N LEU A 227 10.91 -5.76 9.13
CA LEU A 227 11.54 -4.47 8.90
C LEU A 227 11.99 -3.81 10.20
N ASP A 228 13.10 -3.07 10.11
CA ASP A 228 13.48 -2.10 11.13
C ASP A 228 12.28 -1.20 11.45
N LEU A 229 12.05 -0.93 12.74
CA LEU A 229 10.85 -0.22 13.20
C LEU A 229 10.77 1.23 12.71
N GLN A 230 11.92 1.81 12.35
CA GLN A 230 12.04 3.16 11.85
C GLN A 230 12.16 3.17 10.33
N ILE A 231 13.38 3.15 9.79
CA ILE A 231 13.66 3.37 8.38
C ILE A 231 13.14 2.23 7.50
N GLY A 232 13.19 0.98 7.96
CA GLY A 232 12.71 -0.17 7.19
C GLY A 232 11.22 -0.03 6.89
N ARG A 233 10.40 0.11 7.93
CA ARG A 233 8.96 0.33 7.81
C ARG A 233 8.63 1.61 7.03
N PHE A 234 9.41 2.69 7.20
CA PHE A 234 9.19 3.94 6.48
C PHE A 234 9.40 3.81 4.96
N ILE A 235 10.40 3.05 4.51
CA ILE A 235 10.60 2.74 3.08
C ILE A 235 9.39 1.99 2.51
N ALA A 236 8.87 1.00 3.24
CA ALA A 236 7.67 0.27 2.81
C ALA A 236 6.46 1.21 2.73
N ALA A 237 6.23 2.04 3.73
CA ALA A 237 5.14 3.02 3.74
C ALA A 237 5.24 4.04 2.59
N CYS A 238 6.45 4.55 2.27
CA CYS A 238 6.67 5.41 1.11
C CYS A 238 6.29 4.71 -0.20
N THR A 239 6.61 3.42 -0.32
CA THR A 239 6.30 2.61 -1.51
C THR A 239 4.80 2.38 -1.66
N TRP A 240 4.12 2.12 -0.54
CA TRP A 240 2.66 2.00 -0.49
C TRP A 240 1.98 3.33 -0.87
N PHE A 241 2.42 4.44 -0.27
CA PHE A 241 1.91 5.78 -0.59
C PHE A 241 1.98 6.05 -2.10
N GLU A 242 3.16 5.91 -2.71
CA GLU A 242 3.33 6.23 -4.12
C GLU A 242 2.54 5.30 -5.03
N SER A 243 2.45 4.01 -4.68
CA SER A 243 1.66 3.05 -5.46
C SER A 243 0.16 3.38 -5.44
N LEU A 244 -0.36 3.90 -4.31
CA LEU A 244 -1.77 4.22 -4.14
C LEU A 244 -2.15 5.56 -4.76
N PHE A 245 -1.32 6.58 -4.55
CA PHE A 245 -1.63 7.96 -4.94
C PHE A 245 -0.97 8.39 -6.25
N ASN A 246 -0.05 7.59 -6.79
CA ASN A 246 0.73 7.91 -7.99
C ASN A 246 1.47 9.26 -7.86
N GLU A 247 1.95 9.54 -6.65
CA GLU A 247 2.70 10.73 -6.24
C GLU A 247 3.86 10.27 -5.36
N GLU A 248 5.06 10.83 -5.52
CA GLU A 248 6.19 10.50 -4.63
C GLU A 248 5.85 10.83 -3.17
N ALA A 249 6.31 10.00 -2.24
CA ALA A 249 6.09 10.22 -0.82
C ALA A 249 6.60 11.61 -0.37
N PRO A 250 5.77 12.41 0.36
CA PRO A 250 6.12 13.77 0.75
C PRO A 250 7.06 13.79 1.96
N THR A 251 8.22 13.14 1.85
CA THR A 251 9.13 12.92 2.99
C THR A 251 9.70 14.20 3.59
N GLU A 252 9.67 15.30 2.86
CA GLU A 252 10.05 16.63 3.35
C GLU A 252 9.00 17.25 4.28
N ARG A 253 7.75 16.78 4.21
CA ARG A 253 6.65 17.21 5.08
C ARG A 253 6.45 16.26 6.25
N TYR A 254 6.71 14.97 6.04
CA TYR A 254 6.63 13.96 7.08
C TYR A 254 7.72 12.90 6.92
N HIS A 255 8.50 12.73 7.98
CA HIS A 255 9.27 11.53 8.23
C HIS A 255 9.28 11.25 9.75
N PRO A 256 9.47 9.98 10.16
CA PRO A 256 9.53 9.64 11.59
C PRO A 256 10.68 10.38 12.29
N GLU A 257 10.50 10.71 13.57
CA GLU A 257 11.47 11.49 14.35
C GLU A 257 12.89 10.87 14.32
N ASN A 258 13.00 9.54 14.41
CA ASN A 258 14.29 8.84 14.39
C ASN A 258 14.77 8.47 12.98
N VAL A 259 14.19 9.04 11.92
CA VAL A 259 14.67 8.91 10.55
C VAL A 259 15.26 10.26 10.16
N SER A 260 16.56 10.32 9.86
CA SER A 260 17.18 11.58 9.42
C SER A 260 16.62 12.04 8.06
N PRO A 261 16.71 13.33 7.72
CA PRO A 261 16.30 13.84 6.41
C PRO A 261 16.98 13.11 5.24
N GLU A 262 18.26 12.74 5.37
CA GLU A 262 19.00 12.00 4.34
C GLU A 262 18.48 10.57 4.20
N ALA A 263 18.18 9.91 5.31
CA ALA A 263 17.57 8.58 5.30
C ALA A 263 16.15 8.62 4.72
N ALA A 264 15.38 9.67 5.01
CA ALA A 264 14.07 9.91 4.42
C ALA A 264 14.16 10.13 2.91
N GLN A 265 15.17 10.88 2.44
CA GLN A 265 15.44 11.06 1.02
C GLN A 265 15.77 9.74 0.32
N VAL A 266 16.57 8.87 0.96
CA VAL A 266 16.82 7.51 0.46
C VAL A 266 15.52 6.72 0.39
N ALA A 267 14.66 6.80 1.41
CA ALA A 267 13.39 6.09 1.43
C ALA A 267 12.48 6.50 0.27
N LYS A 268 12.33 7.81 0.05
CA LYS A 268 11.60 8.38 -1.10
C LYS A 268 12.14 7.89 -2.42
N GLN A 269 13.44 8.04 -2.67
CA GLN A 269 14.05 7.65 -3.95
C GLN A 269 14.01 6.13 -4.17
N ALA A 270 14.19 5.33 -3.12
CA ALA A 270 14.14 3.87 -3.20
C ALA A 270 12.73 3.37 -3.52
N ALA A 271 11.71 3.95 -2.88
CA ALA A 271 10.29 3.71 -3.15
C ALA A 271 9.95 4.11 -4.59
N HIS A 272 10.27 5.35 -4.99
CA HIS A 272 10.00 5.85 -6.34
C HIS A 272 10.63 4.97 -7.41
N ALA A 273 11.92 4.67 -7.27
CA ALA A 273 12.62 3.79 -8.20
C ALA A 273 12.02 2.38 -8.25
N ALA A 274 11.47 1.88 -7.15
CA ALA A 274 10.78 0.59 -7.13
C ALA A 274 9.42 0.66 -7.82
N VAL A 275 8.63 1.72 -7.64
CA VAL A 275 7.36 1.90 -8.35
C VAL A 275 7.59 1.98 -9.87
N GLN A 276 8.61 2.73 -10.31
CA GLN A 276 8.97 2.83 -11.73
C GLN A 276 9.57 1.53 -12.30
N HIS A 277 10.34 0.80 -11.49
CA HIS A 277 11.07 -0.40 -11.92
C HIS A 277 10.89 -1.59 -10.95
N PRO A 278 9.65 -2.13 -10.82
CA PRO A 278 9.25 -3.00 -9.69
C PRO A 278 9.86 -4.40 -9.64
N PHE A 279 10.71 -4.73 -10.61
CA PHE A 279 11.40 -6.02 -10.69
C PHE A 279 12.90 -5.88 -10.96
N LYS A 280 13.44 -4.66 -10.86
CA LYS A 280 14.84 -4.35 -11.18
C LYS A 280 15.44 -3.49 -10.09
N LEU A 281 16.67 -3.80 -9.71
CA LEU A 281 17.41 -2.95 -8.78
C LEU A 281 17.87 -1.67 -9.46
N THR A 282 17.66 -0.57 -8.76
CA THR A 282 18.08 0.77 -9.17
C THR A 282 19.06 1.30 -8.14
N LYS A 283 20.21 1.80 -8.62
CA LYS A 283 21.19 2.45 -7.75
C LYS A 283 20.63 3.81 -7.32
N ILE A 284 20.44 3.98 -6.02
CA ILE A 284 19.98 5.23 -5.43
C ILE A 284 21.17 6.17 -5.25
N LYS A 285 21.02 7.43 -5.66
CA LYS A 285 22.06 8.46 -5.60
C LYS A 285 21.64 9.50 -4.58
N VAL A 286 22.07 9.33 -3.34
CA VAL A 286 21.99 10.38 -2.31
C VAL A 286 23.42 10.72 -1.92
N GLU A 287 23.74 12.01 -1.93
CA GLU A 287 25.04 12.49 -1.46
C GLU A 287 25.19 12.16 0.03
N HIS A 288 26.28 11.48 0.39
CA HIS A 288 26.58 11.25 1.78
C HIS A 288 26.95 12.61 2.40
N PRO A 289 26.36 13.02 3.54
CA PRO A 289 26.89 14.17 4.26
C PRO A 289 28.34 13.86 4.59
N ALA A 290 29.27 14.70 4.11
CA ALA A 290 30.68 14.51 4.38
C ALA A 290 30.88 14.33 5.88
N ILE A 291 31.48 13.21 6.29
CA ILE A 291 31.96 13.06 7.65
C ILE A 291 33.04 14.13 7.79
N ASN A 292 32.74 15.25 8.45
CA ASN A 292 33.76 16.17 8.91
C ASN A 292 34.58 15.44 9.96
N SER A 293 35.60 14.70 9.51
CA SER A 293 36.64 14.14 10.36
C SER A 293 37.54 15.28 10.82
N ASN A 294 37.07 16.05 11.80
CA ASN A 294 37.92 16.85 12.66
C ASN A 294 38.04 16.10 14.00
N ASN A 295 39.06 15.26 14.10
CA ASN A 295 39.76 14.90 15.34
C ASN A 295 41.21 14.57 14.97
#